data_AF-A0A1F7CPT1-F1
#
_entry.id   AF-A0A1F7CPT1-F1
#
_cell.length_a   1.000
_cell.length_b   1.000
_cell.length_c   1.000
_cell.angle_alpha   90.00
_cell.angle_beta   90.00
_cell.angle_gamma   90.00
#
_symmetry.space_group_name_H-M   'P 1'
#
loop_
_entity.id
_entity.type
_entity.pdbx_description
1 polymer ?
#
loop_
_entity_poly.entity_id
_entity_poly.type
_entity_poly.pdbx_seq_one_letter_code
_entity_poly.pdbx_strand_id
1 'polypeptide(L)'
;MFSLIFHPLLLLRVLGMFILWYVWEMPAGIVRMYAAYALALGEIFSFRFLLRTLFSIWKGISEEYSTKKGIHIDQIFGTFCLNTFSRVIGGIFRILAILLGISVQLLCLTLFIIAIVAWIAYPIGVYFGMRFLFQTFLP
;
A
#
# COMPACT_ATOMS: atom_id res chain seq x y z
N MET A 1 -14.14 -45.97 -17.56
CA MET A 1 -14.20 -44.59 -17.02
C MET A 1 -12.88 -44.13 -16.40
N PHE A 2 -12.14 -45.01 -15.69
CA PHE A 2 -10.80 -44.70 -15.14
C PHE A 2 -9.66 -44.55 -16.19
N SER A 3 -9.80 -45.15 -17.37
CA SER A 3 -8.78 -45.12 -18.44
C SER A 3 -8.63 -43.76 -19.13
N LEU A 4 -9.60 -42.85 -18.99
CA LEU A 4 -9.51 -41.47 -19.52
C LEU A 4 -8.59 -40.57 -18.68
N ILE A 5 -8.34 -40.92 -17.42
CA ILE A 5 -7.51 -40.13 -16.49
C ILE A 5 -6.01 -40.32 -16.79
N PHE A 6 -5.63 -41.47 -17.34
CA PHE A 6 -4.23 -41.83 -17.64
C PHE A 6 -3.87 -41.73 -19.12
N HIS A 7 -4.55 -40.86 -19.88
CA HIS A 7 -4.10 -40.58 -21.24
C HIS A 7 -2.86 -39.68 -21.18
N PRO A 8 -1.69 -40.10 -21.71
CA PRO A 8 -0.42 -39.36 -21.58
C PRO A 8 -0.51 -37.93 -22.12
N LEU A 9 -1.31 -37.72 -23.16
CA LEU A 9 -1.60 -36.39 -23.73
C LEU A 9 -2.34 -35.45 -22.77
N LEU A 10 -3.26 -35.96 -21.94
CA LEU A 10 -3.97 -35.15 -20.94
C LEU A 10 -3.01 -34.72 -19.84
N LEU A 11 -2.14 -35.62 -19.40
CA LEU A 11 -1.14 -35.36 -18.36
C LEU A 11 -0.15 -34.26 -18.80
N LEU A 12 0.37 -34.36 -20.03
CA LEU A 12 1.22 -33.33 -20.63
C LEU A 12 0.51 -31.97 -20.72
N ARG A 13 -0.76 -31.97 -21.11
CA ARG A 13 -1.55 -30.73 -21.19
C ARG A 13 -1.75 -30.08 -19.83
N VAL A 14 -2.10 -30.87 -18.81
CA VAL A 14 -2.28 -30.37 -17.43
C VAL A 14 -0.97 -29.85 -16.86
N LEU A 15 0.14 -30.56 -17.05
CA LEU A 15 1.46 -30.09 -16.63
C LEU A 15 1.86 -28.79 -17.33
N GLY A 16 1.64 -28.68 -18.64
CA GLY A 16 1.91 -27.45 -19.39
C GLY A 16 1.09 -26.26 -18.88
N MET A 17 -0.21 -26.46 -18.65
CA MET A 17 -1.08 -25.44 -18.05
C MET A 17 -0.63 -25.06 -16.64
N PHE A 18 -0.22 -26.03 -15.82
CA PHE A 18 0.27 -25.78 -14.48
C PHE A 18 1.54 -24.93 -14.48
N ILE A 19 2.52 -25.23 -15.35
CA ILE A 19 3.76 -24.46 -15.45
C ILE A 19 3.48 -23.02 -15.89
N LEU A 20 2.64 -22.84 -16.91
CA LEU A 20 2.25 -21.51 -17.38
C LEU A 20 1.58 -20.69 -16.27
N TRP A 21 0.65 -21.33 -15.57
CA TRP A 21 -0.08 -20.71 -14.47
C TRP A 21 0.84 -20.36 -13.29
N TYR A 22 1.71 -21.28 -12.90
CA TYR A 22 2.58 -21.15 -11.74
C TYR A 22 3.68 -20.10 -11.94
N VAL A 23 4.29 -20.07 -13.12
CA VAL A 23 5.43 -19.20 -13.45
C VAL A 23 4.96 -17.82 -13.92
N TRP A 24 3.82 -17.74 -14.61
CA TRP A 24 3.44 -16.51 -15.30
C TRP A 24 2.15 -15.89 -14.77
N GLU A 25 1.04 -16.63 -14.82
CA GLU A 25 -0.28 -16.04 -14.55
C GLU A 25 -0.41 -15.57 -13.11
N MET A 26 0.00 -16.40 -12.15
CA MET A 26 -0.13 -16.08 -10.73
C MET A 26 0.84 -14.99 -10.25
N PRO A 27 2.15 -15.05 -10.56
CA PRO A 27 3.06 -13.96 -10.22
C PRO A 27 2.63 -12.62 -10.83
N ALA A 28 2.18 -12.63 -12.10
CA ALA A 28 1.65 -11.43 -12.73
C ALA A 28 0.38 -10.93 -12.01
N GLY A 29 -0.49 -11.82 -11.55
CA GLY A 29 -1.66 -11.50 -10.73
C GLY A 29 -1.28 -10.82 -9.42
N ILE A 30 -0.30 -11.37 -8.69
CA ILE A 30 0.19 -10.81 -7.41
C ILE A 30 0.76 -9.39 -7.62
N VAL A 31 1.56 -9.19 -8.67
CA VAL A 31 2.11 -7.86 -9.02
C VAL A 31 1.01 -6.87 -9.39
N ARG A 32 0.02 -7.28 -10.19
CA ARG A 32 -1.12 -6.43 -10.56
C ARG A 32 -1.94 -6.03 -9.33
N MET A 33 -2.17 -6.97 -8.42
CA MET A 33 -2.91 -6.71 -7.18
C MET A 33 -2.16 -5.72 -6.30
N TYR A 34 -0.85 -5.90 -6.12
CA TYR A 34 -0.03 -4.91 -5.40
C TYR A 34 -0.07 -3.52 -6.07
N ALA A 35 0.05 -3.45 -7.39
CA ALA A 35 -0.01 -2.17 -8.10
C ALA A 35 -1.36 -1.46 -7.88
N ALA A 36 -2.47 -2.20 -7.91
CA ALA A 36 -3.79 -1.66 -7.64
C ALA A 36 -3.92 -1.13 -6.20
N TYR A 37 -3.46 -1.89 -5.21
CA TYR A 37 -3.46 -1.44 -3.81
C TYR A 37 -2.53 -0.25 -3.57
N ALA A 38 -1.33 -0.25 -4.14
CA ALA A 38 -0.38 0.85 -4.03
C ALA A 38 -0.93 2.14 -4.66
N LEU A 39 -1.60 2.05 -5.81
CA LEU A 39 -2.27 3.19 -6.44
C LEU A 39 -3.43 3.69 -5.57
N ALA A 40 -4.30 2.79 -5.11
CA ALA A 40 -5.43 3.16 -4.24
C ALA A 40 -4.96 3.82 -2.94
N LEU A 41 -3.91 3.29 -2.30
CA LEU A 41 -3.31 3.90 -1.12
C LEU A 41 -2.70 5.28 -1.43
N GLY A 42 -2.04 5.43 -2.57
CA GLY A 42 -1.53 6.71 -3.03
C GLY A 42 -2.62 7.78 -3.24
N GLU A 43 -3.80 7.37 -3.70
CA GLU A 43 -4.99 8.23 -3.86
C GLU A 43 -5.65 8.56 -2.52
N ILE A 44 -5.86 7.56 -1.65
CA ILE A 44 -6.48 7.72 -0.32
C ILE A 44 -5.65 8.68 0.53
N PHE A 45 -4.34 8.46 0.60
CA PHE A 45 -3.44 9.37 1.29
C PHE A 45 -3.13 10.63 0.48
N SER A 46 -3.76 10.80 -0.69
CA SER A 46 -3.64 11.97 -1.57
C SER A 46 -2.21 12.50 -1.61
N PHE A 47 -1.24 11.62 -1.81
CA PHE A 47 0.18 11.89 -1.54
C PHE A 47 0.67 13.13 -2.29
N ARG A 48 0.13 13.33 -3.51
CA ARG A 48 0.39 14.49 -4.37
C ARG A 48 -0.20 15.79 -3.81
N PHE A 49 -1.36 15.74 -3.17
CA PHE A 49 -1.98 16.88 -2.49
C PHE A 49 -1.25 17.20 -1.19
N LEU A 50 -0.86 16.20 -0.40
CA LEU A 50 -0.08 16.42 0.83
C LEU A 50 1.29 17.00 0.55
N LEU A 51 2.00 16.53 -0.48
CA LEU A 51 3.27 17.14 -0.91
C LEU A 51 3.08 18.59 -1.40
N ARG A 52 2.04 18.86 -2.21
CA ARG A 52 1.74 20.23 -2.67
C ARG A 52 1.40 21.17 -1.52
N THR A 53 0.65 20.67 -0.55
CA THR A 53 0.23 21.48 0.59
C THR A 53 1.33 21.66 1.63
N LEU A 54 2.31 20.76 1.73
CA LEU A 54 3.46 20.93 2.64
C LEU A 54 4.25 22.22 2.34
N PHE A 55 4.39 22.56 1.06
CA PHE A 55 5.07 23.79 0.62
C PHE A 55 4.13 25.01 0.52
N SER A 56 2.80 24.83 0.66
CA SER A 56 1.82 25.92 0.59
C SER A 56 1.37 26.46 1.96
N ILE A 57 2.03 26.05 3.06
CA ILE A 57 1.75 26.49 4.44
C ILE A 57 1.57 28.01 4.57
N TRP A 58 2.24 28.79 3.72
CA TRP A 58 2.27 30.24 3.77
C TRP A 58 1.16 30.97 2.99
N LYS A 59 0.27 30.25 2.29
CA LYS A 59 -0.77 30.87 1.43
C LYS A 59 -2.21 30.69 1.91
N GLY A 60 -2.43 30.01 3.04
CA GLY A 60 -3.75 29.44 3.36
C GLY A 60 -4.77 30.37 4.00
N ILE A 61 -4.41 31.10 5.06
CA ILE A 61 -5.32 32.02 5.74
C ILE A 61 -4.45 33.13 6.32
N SER A 62 -4.57 34.33 5.76
CA SER A 62 -4.25 35.54 6.48
C SER A 62 -5.59 36.19 6.73
N GLU A 63 -6.04 36.22 7.99
CA GLU A 63 -7.02 37.25 8.34
C GLU A 63 -6.46 38.59 7.87
N GLU A 64 -7.22 39.30 7.05
CA GLU A 64 -6.84 40.64 6.62
C GLU A 64 -6.69 41.49 7.89
N TYR A 65 -5.50 42.08 8.08
CA TYR A 65 -5.32 43.07 9.14
C TYR A 65 -6.39 44.15 8.93
N SER A 66 -7.31 44.26 9.89
CA SER A 66 -8.48 45.13 9.79
C SER A 66 -8.06 46.54 9.36
N THR A 67 -8.38 46.92 8.12
CA THR A 67 -8.01 48.20 7.49
C THR A 67 -8.83 49.38 8.03
N LYS A 68 -9.43 49.25 9.22
CA LYS A 68 -10.18 50.33 9.87
C LYS A 68 -9.20 51.28 10.56
N LYS A 69 -8.85 52.36 9.85
CA LYS A 69 -8.22 53.62 10.32
C LYS A 69 -7.61 53.58 11.74
N GLY A 70 -6.38 53.09 11.86
CA GLY A 70 -5.56 53.15 13.09
C GLY A 70 -4.56 52.00 13.20
N ILE A 71 -3.42 52.21 13.85
CA ILE A 71 -2.48 51.13 14.22
C ILE A 71 -2.92 50.59 15.58
N HIS A 72 -3.69 49.51 15.59
CA HIS A 72 -4.06 48.78 16.80
C HIS A 72 -3.08 47.62 17.03
N ILE A 73 -1.98 47.90 17.72
CA ILE A 73 -0.88 46.94 17.98
C ILE A 73 -1.40 45.65 18.64
N ASP A 74 -2.38 45.77 19.53
CA ASP A 74 -2.97 44.64 20.25
C ASP A 74 -3.69 43.66 19.30
N GLN A 75 -4.41 44.19 18.30
CA GLN A 75 -5.08 43.38 17.28
C GLN A 75 -4.06 42.72 16.34
N ILE A 76 -3.01 43.45 15.96
CA ILE A 76 -1.94 42.92 15.09
C ILE A 76 -1.25 41.72 15.76
N PHE A 77 -0.90 41.84 17.04
CA PHE A 77 -0.27 40.74 17.80
C PHE A 77 -1.22 39.55 18.00
N GLY A 78 -2.49 39.82 18.30
CA GLY A 78 -3.52 38.77 18.43
C GLY A 78 -3.66 37.95 17.15
N THR A 79 -3.83 38.61 16.01
CA THR A 79 -3.99 37.96 14.71
C THR A 79 -2.70 37.24 14.27
N PHE A 80 -1.53 37.79 14.57
CA PHE A 80 -0.24 37.14 14.29
C PHE A 80 -0.08 35.82 15.06
N CYS A 81 -0.36 35.82 16.37
CA CYS A 81 -0.32 34.62 17.19
C CYS A 81 -1.31 33.57 16.68
N LEU A 82 -2.56 33.96 16.41
CA LEU A 82 -3.62 33.04 15.95
C LEU A 82 -3.25 32.39 14.60
N ASN A 83 -2.74 33.18 13.64
CA ASN A 83 -2.24 32.66 12.37
C ASN A 83 -1.06 31.71 12.56
N THR A 84 -0.15 32.04 13.46
CA THR A 84 1.04 31.21 13.72
C THR A 84 0.64 29.86 14.30
N PHE A 85 -0.24 29.83 15.31
CA PHE A 85 -0.74 28.58 15.90
C PHE A 85 -1.50 27.74 14.86
N SER A 86 -2.41 28.34 14.09
CA SER A 86 -3.16 27.64 13.04
C SER A 86 -2.23 27.00 11.99
N ARG A 87 -1.17 27.70 11.59
CA ARG A 87 -0.17 27.19 10.65
C ARG A 87 0.67 26.04 11.23
N VAL A 88 1.09 26.14 12.49
CA VAL A 88 1.84 25.08 13.17
C VAL A 88 1.00 23.82 13.28
N ILE A 89 -0.26 23.94 13.72
CA ILE A 89 -1.18 22.81 13.84
C ILE A 89 -1.41 22.16 12.48
N GLY A 90 -1.70 22.95 11.44
CA GLY A 90 -1.86 22.43 10.07
C GLY A 90 -0.59 21.73 9.53
N GLY A 91 0.59 22.24 9.88
CA GLY A 91 1.87 21.61 9.56
C GLY A 91 2.05 20.25 10.23
N ILE A 92 1.73 20.15 11.52
CA ILE A 92 1.82 18.90 12.31
C ILE A 92 0.91 17.83 11.71
N PHE A 93 -0.35 18.14 11.43
CA PHE A 93 -1.28 17.16 10.84
C PHE A 93 -0.82 16.67 9.46
N ARG A 94 -0.24 17.54 8.64
CA ARG A 94 0.32 17.16 7.33
C ARG A 94 1.51 16.22 7.46
N ILE A 95 2.43 16.49 8.40
CA ILE A 95 3.57 15.61 8.68
C ILE A 95 3.07 14.24 9.15
N LEU A 96 2.13 14.22 10.11
CA LEU A 96 1.56 12.97 10.63
C LEU A 96 0.87 12.16 9.52
N ALA A 97 0.08 12.80 8.66
CA ALA A 97 -0.58 12.13 7.55
C ALA A 97 0.41 11.57 6.51
N ILE A 98 1.53 12.26 6.23
CA ILE A 98 2.60 11.74 5.37
C ILE A 98 3.27 10.53 6.02
N LEU A 99 3.61 10.61 7.31
CA LEU A 99 4.23 9.50 8.05
C LEU A 99 3.34 8.27 8.08
N LEU A 100 2.03 8.44 8.32
CA LEU A 100 1.05 7.36 8.26
C LEU A 100 0.94 6.79 6.84
N GLY A 101 0.86 7.63 5.81
CA GLY A 101 0.80 7.19 4.42
C GLY A 101 2.02 6.36 4.02
N ILE A 102 3.23 6.80 4.38
CA ILE A 102 4.48 6.04 4.16
C ILE A 102 4.43 4.72 4.92
N SER A 103 4.01 4.73 6.18
CA SER A 103 3.96 3.51 7.02
C SER A 103 3.01 2.46 6.44
N VAL A 104 1.82 2.87 5.99
CA VAL A 104 0.85 1.97 5.35
C VAL A 104 1.38 1.45 4.01
N GLN A 105 2.05 2.29 3.23
CA GLN A 105 2.67 1.87 1.97
C GLN A 105 3.78 0.82 2.19
N LEU A 106 4.62 1.01 3.23
CA LEU A 106 5.65 0.05 3.61
C LEU A 106 5.04 -1.28 4.09
N LEU A 107 3.94 -1.23 4.85
CA LEU A 107 3.21 -2.43 5.25
C LEU A 107 2.67 -3.18 4.03
N CYS A 108 2.06 -2.47 3.08
CA CYS A 108 1.56 -3.05 1.83
C CYS A 108 2.68 -3.72 1.02
N LEU A 109 3.84 -3.07 0.89
CA LEU A 109 5.02 -3.64 0.25
C LEU A 109 5.53 -4.89 0.97
N THR A 110 5.55 -4.87 2.31
CA THR A 110 5.99 -6.02 3.11
C THR A 110 5.08 -7.23 2.89
N LEU A 111 3.76 -7.03 2.91
CA LEU A 111 2.78 -8.08 2.62
C LEU A 111 2.93 -8.64 1.20
N PHE A 112 3.20 -7.78 0.22
CA PHE A 112 3.48 -8.19 -1.15
C PHE A 112 4.73 -9.08 -1.26
N ILE A 113 5.83 -8.70 -0.59
CA ILE A 113 7.06 -9.50 -0.55
C ILE A 113 6.78 -10.86 0.09
N ILE A 114 6.07 -10.88 1.22
CA ILE A 114 5.68 -12.12 1.90
C ILE A 114 4.85 -13.01 0.97
N ALA A 115 3.89 -12.44 0.23
CA ALA A 115 3.06 -13.18 -0.70
C ALA A 115 3.88 -13.82 -1.84
N ILE A 116 4.85 -13.10 -2.41
CA ILE A 116 5.75 -13.66 -3.43
C ILE A 116 6.65 -14.76 -2.84
N VAL A 117 7.24 -14.53 -1.66
CA VAL A 117 8.08 -15.53 -1.00
C VAL A 117 7.27 -16.79 -0.69
N ALA A 118 6.05 -16.64 -0.18
CA ALA A 118 5.13 -17.75 0.07
C ALA A 118 4.77 -18.49 -1.23
N TRP A 119 4.57 -17.76 -2.34
CA TRP A 119 4.30 -18.35 -3.65
C TRP A 119 5.47 -19.19 -4.17
N ILE A 120 6.71 -18.69 -4.02
CA ILE A 120 7.93 -19.42 -4.41
C ILE A 120 8.16 -20.62 -3.48
N ALA A 121 7.85 -20.48 -2.18
CA ALA A 121 7.98 -21.55 -1.19
C ALA A 121 6.87 -22.61 -1.29
N TYR A 122 5.77 -22.31 -1.98
CA TYR A 122 4.61 -23.19 -2.15
C TYR A 122 4.97 -24.64 -2.54
N PRO A 123 5.75 -24.92 -3.60
CA PRO A 123 6.10 -26.29 -4.00
C PRO A 123 6.87 -27.04 -2.91
N ILE A 124 7.73 -26.34 -2.15
CA ILE A 124 8.47 -26.91 -1.03
C ILE A 124 7.50 -27.30 0.09
N GLY A 125 6.57 -26.40 0.42
CA GLY A 125 5.52 -26.66 1.40
C GLY A 125 4.64 -27.86 1.04
N VAL A 126 4.23 -27.96 -0.22
CA VAL A 126 3.46 -29.11 -0.74
C VAL A 126 4.27 -30.40 -0.60
N TYR A 127 5.55 -30.40 -0.95
CA TYR A 127 6.41 -31.58 -0.83
C TYR A 127 6.50 -32.08 0.62
N PHE A 128 6.78 -31.19 1.58
CA PHE A 128 6.86 -31.56 2.99
C PHE A 128 5.50 -31.97 3.57
N GLY A 129 4.42 -31.29 3.20
CA GLY A 129 3.07 -31.63 3.62
C GLY A 129 2.65 -33.02 3.14
N MET A 130 2.92 -33.34 1.87
CA MET A 130 2.66 -34.68 1.32
C MET A 130 3.49 -35.74 2.05
N ARG A 131 4.79 -35.50 2.28
CA ARG A 131 5.66 -36.43 3.02
C ARG A 131 5.13 -36.72 4.43
N PHE A 132 4.73 -35.68 5.15
CA PHE A 132 4.18 -35.81 6.51
C PHE A 132 2.89 -36.62 6.52
N LEU A 133 1.98 -36.38 5.57
CA LEU A 133 0.75 -37.15 5.42
C LEU A 133 1.06 -38.63 5.13
N PHE A 134 1.95 -38.94 4.20
CA PHE A 134 2.31 -40.33 3.90
C PHE A 134 2.88 -41.06 5.12
N GLN A 135 3.75 -40.41 5.91
CA GLN A 135 4.31 -41.00 7.13
C GLN A 135 3.28 -41.21 8.24
N THR A 136 2.23 -40.38 8.28
CA THR A 136 1.20 -40.44 9.32
C THR A 136 0.12 -41.47 9.00
N PHE A 137 -0.21 -41.66 7.71
CA PHE A 137 -1.35 -42.48 7.27
C PHE A 137 -0.98 -43.81 6.60
N LEU A 138 0.26 -43.98 6.13
CA LEU A 138 0.77 -45.27 5.64
C LEU A 138 1.91 -45.74 6.57
N PRO A 139 1.66 -46.73 7.45
CA PRO A 139 2.68 -47.29 8.33
C PRO A 139 3.80 -48.01 7.54
#